data_AF-A0A5F1ZUM1-F1
#
_entry.id   AF-A0A5F1ZUM1-F1
#
_cell.length_a   1.000
_cell.length_b   1.000
_cell.length_c   1.000
_cell.angle_alpha   90.00
_cell.angle_beta   90.00
_cell.angle_gamma   90.00
#
_symmetry.space_group_name_H-M   'P 1'
#
loop_
_entity.id
_entity.type
_entity.pdbx_description
1 polymer ?
#
loop_
_entity_poly.entity_id
_entity_poly.type
_entity_poly.pdbx_seq_one_letter_code
_entity_poly.pdbx_strand_id
1 'polypeptide(L)'
;MKEQIQTIFQTAWNKLEIYHPLMREKQAILAFSGGKDSSLLLQFYLWLLQKREIQKSPILYHLDHSIRMNTDQESEIRNFTNTLDLISVFKKKTFRNSLKELNSV
;
A
#
# COMPACT_ATOMS: atom_id res chain seq x y z
N MET A 1 -7.18 -12.91 -12.48
CA MET A 1 -6.70 -13.42 -11.17
C MET A 1 -7.14 -14.87 -11.00
N LYS A 2 -6.26 -15.78 -10.59
CA LYS A 2 -6.58 -17.21 -10.40
C LYS A 2 -7.68 -17.40 -9.35
N GLU A 3 -8.55 -18.38 -9.54
CA GLU A 3 -9.70 -18.66 -8.66
C GLU A 3 -9.29 -18.85 -7.19
N GLN A 4 -8.24 -19.65 -6.94
CA GLN A 4 -7.71 -19.87 -5.58
C GLN A 4 -7.36 -18.57 -4.84
N ILE A 5 -6.82 -17.57 -5.54
CA ILE A 5 -6.48 -16.26 -4.95
C ILE A 5 -7.75 -15.48 -4.62
N GLN A 6 -8.77 -15.55 -5.48
CA GLN A 6 -10.06 -14.90 -5.20
C GLN A 6 -10.71 -15.49 -3.94
N THR A 7 -10.65 -16.81 -3.74
CA THR A 7 -11.15 -17.46 -2.53
C THR A 7 -10.40 -17.00 -1.27
N ILE A 8 -9.07 -16.88 -1.35
CA ILE A 8 -8.26 -16.35 -0.24
C ILE A 8 -8.66 -14.91 0.08
N PHE A 9 -8.81 -14.06 -0.94
CA PHE A 9 -9.22 -12.66 -0.76
C PHE A 9 -10.64 -12.53 -0.20
N GLN A 10 -11.59 -13.32 -0.70
CA GLN A 10 -12.94 -13.35 -0.15
C GLN A 10 -12.93 -13.78 1.32
N THR A 11 -12.14 -14.81 1.66
CA THR A 11 -12.01 -15.27 3.04
C THR A 11 -11.41 -14.19 3.94
N ALA A 12 -10.37 -13.49 3.48
CA ALA A 12 -9.78 -12.37 4.20
C ALA A 12 -10.78 -11.22 4.38
N TRP A 13 -11.54 -10.89 3.33
CA TRP A 13 -12.56 -9.85 3.38
C TRP A 13 -13.66 -10.17 4.41
N ASN A 14 -14.17 -11.41 4.40
CA ASN A 14 -15.18 -11.83 5.36
C ASN A 14 -14.66 -11.77 6.81
N LYS A 15 -13.39 -12.14 7.05
CA LYS A 15 -12.77 -12.02 8.38
C LYS A 15 -12.62 -10.57 8.85
N LEU A 16 -12.66 -9.60 7.94
CA LEU A 16 -12.55 -8.18 8.23
C LEU A 16 -13.91 -7.47 8.32
N GLU A 17 -15.03 -8.21 8.43
CA GLU A 17 -16.40 -7.67 8.42
C GLU A 17 -16.60 -6.46 9.35
N ILE A 18 -16.07 -6.54 10.58
CA ILE A 18 -16.18 -5.45 11.56
C ILE A 18 -15.52 -4.13 11.11
N TYR A 19 -14.56 -4.20 10.18
CA TYR A 19 -13.85 -3.05 9.62
C TYR A 19 -14.41 -2.58 8.29
N HIS A 20 -15.39 -3.30 7.70
CA HIS A 20 -15.97 -2.91 6.42
C HIS A 20 -16.48 -1.47 6.39
N PRO A 21 -17.19 -0.95 7.41
CA PRO A 21 -17.62 0.45 7.42
C PRO A 21 -16.44 1.42 7.24
N LEU A 22 -15.36 1.21 8.00
CA LEU A 22 -14.15 2.02 7.92
C LEU A 22 -13.49 1.91 6.55
N MET A 23 -13.32 0.69 6.03
CA MET A 23 -12.65 0.44 4.74
C MET A 23 -13.46 0.96 3.54
N ARG A 24 -14.79 1.01 3.64
CA ARG A 24 -15.67 1.59 2.62
C ARG A 24 -15.67 3.12 2.67
N GLU A 25 -15.70 3.70 3.86
CA GLU A 25 -15.81 5.15 4.05
C GLU A 25 -14.48 5.87 3.87
N LYS A 26 -13.35 5.29 4.32
CA LYS A 26 -12.05 5.97 4.34
C LYS A 26 -11.17 5.54 3.16
N GLN A 27 -10.33 6.46 2.71
CA GLN A 27 -9.31 6.16 1.72
C GLN A 27 -8.13 5.47 2.41
N ALA A 28 -7.73 4.30 1.93
CA ALA A 28 -6.58 3.59 2.47
C ALA A 28 -5.27 4.20 1.98
N ILE A 29 -4.27 4.23 2.85
CA ILE A 29 -2.88 4.54 2.51
C ILE A 29 -2.09 3.26 2.71
N LEU A 30 -1.53 2.72 1.63
CA LEU A 30 -0.80 1.45 1.66
C LEU A 30 0.70 1.73 1.70
N ALA A 31 1.36 1.26 2.75
CA ALA A 31 2.82 1.24 2.80
C ALA A 31 3.34 0.22 1.76
N PHE A 32 3.95 0.71 0.69
CA PHE A 32 4.38 -0.10 -0.45
C PHE A 32 5.91 -0.13 -0.57
N SER A 33 6.52 -1.25 -0.19
CA SER A 33 7.98 -1.42 -0.24
C SER A 33 8.46 -2.08 -1.54
N GLY A 34 7.55 -2.55 -2.40
CA GLY A 34 7.86 -3.44 -3.53
C GLY A 34 8.08 -4.89 -3.11
N GLY A 35 7.97 -5.21 -1.82
CA GLY A 35 8.05 -6.58 -1.30
C GLY A 35 6.81 -7.42 -1.61
N LYS A 36 6.91 -8.73 -1.34
CA LYS A 36 5.82 -9.69 -1.58
C LYS A 36 4.56 -9.34 -0.79
N ASP A 37 4.70 -8.98 0.49
CA ASP A 37 3.58 -8.71 1.38
C ASP A 37 2.84 -7.42 0.98
N SER A 38 3.56 -6.33 0.73
CA SER A 38 2.95 -5.08 0.28
C SER A 38 2.33 -5.21 -1.11
N SER A 39 2.90 -6.08 -1.97
CA SER A 39 2.31 -6.41 -3.27
C SER A 39 1.03 -7.22 -3.12
N LEU A 40 0.99 -8.20 -2.22
CA LEU A 40 -0.22 -8.95 -1.94
C LEU A 40 -1.33 -8.07 -1.38
N LEU A 41 -0.99 -7.14 -0.47
CA LEU A 41 -1.93 -6.18 0.08
C LEU A 41 -2.49 -5.24 -1.00
N LEU A 42 -1.64 -4.73 -1.90
CA LEU A 42 -2.07 -3.94 -3.05
C LEU A 42 -3.03 -4.73 -3.94
N GLN A 43 -2.70 -5.98 -4.26
CA GLN A 43 -3.58 -6.84 -5.06
C GLN A 43 -4.93 -7.10 -4.38
N PHE A 44 -4.95 -7.21 -3.05
CA PHE A 44 -6.18 -7.33 -2.29
C PHE A 44 -7.06 -6.08 -2.42
N TYR A 45 -6.50 -4.88 -2.29
CA TYR A 45 -7.25 -3.63 -2.48
C TYR A 45 -7.73 -3.42 -3.92
N LEU A 46 -6.93 -3.77 -4.92
CA LEU A 46 -7.35 -3.76 -6.32
C LEU A 46 -8.51 -4.71 -6.58
N TRP A 47 -8.49 -5.89 -5.96
CA TRP A 47 -9.59 -6.85 -6.02
C TRP A 47 -10.86 -6.30 -5.37
N LEU A 48 -10.76 -5.64 -4.21
CA LEU A 48 -11.91 -5.00 -3.56
C LEU A 48 -12.55 -3.91 -4.44
N LEU A 49 -11.74 -3.08 -5.10
CA LEU A 49 -12.23 -2.10 -6.08
C LEU A 49 -12.94 -2.78 -7.25
N GLN A 50 -12.33 -3.82 -7.82
CA GLN A 50 -12.90 -4.58 -8.93
C GLN A 50 -14.26 -5.20 -8.56
N LYS A 51 -14.39 -5.68 -7.32
CA LYS A 51 -15.64 -6.24 -6.77
C LYS A 51 -16.62 -5.18 -6.29
N ARG A 52 -16.26 -3.90 -6.34
CA ARG A 52 -17.04 -2.76 -5.82
C ARG A 52 -17.35 -2.87 -4.32
N GLU A 53 -16.50 -3.58 -3.57
CA GLU A 53 -16.60 -3.69 -2.12
C GLU A 53 -16.15 -2.42 -1.40
N ILE A 54 -15.27 -1.64 -2.05
CA ILE A 54 -14.85 -0.30 -1.65
C ILE A 54 -14.96 0.65 -2.85
N GLN A 55 -15.10 1.94 -2.60
CA GLN A 55 -15.25 2.96 -3.65
C GLN A 55 -13.99 3.82 -3.86
N LYS A 56 -13.15 3.95 -2.83
CA LYS A 56 -11.99 4.86 -2.85
C LYS A 56 -10.72 4.09 -3.21
N SER A 57 -10.04 4.52 -4.27
CA SER A 57 -8.74 3.94 -4.65
C SER A 57 -7.69 4.18 -3.57
N PRO A 58 -6.85 3.18 -3.24
CA PRO A 58 -5.80 3.35 -2.25
C PRO A 58 -4.72 4.32 -2.76
N ILE A 59 -4.10 5.03 -1.82
CA ILE A 59 -2.87 5.79 -2.08
C ILE A 59 -1.69 4.88 -1.79
N LEU A 60 -0.78 4.73 -2.74
CA LEU A 60 0.47 4.02 -2.52
C LEU A 60 1.49 4.95 -1.88
N TYR A 61 2.03 4.56 -0.72
CA TYR A 61 3.05 5.32 -0.02
C TYR A 61 4.34 4.50 0.06
N HIS A 62 5.35 4.91 -0.70
CA HIS A 62 6.69 4.32 -0.65
C HIS A 62 7.61 5.16 0.23
N LEU A 63 8.14 4.53 1.28
CA LEU A 63 9.15 5.12 2.15
C LEU A 63 10.52 4.50 1.82
N ASP A 64 11.38 5.29 1.18
CA ASP A 64 12.77 4.93 0.97
C ASP A 64 13.55 5.17 2.27
N HIS A 65 14.14 4.10 2.81
CA HIS A 65 14.95 4.17 4.03
C HIS A 65 16.38 4.67 3.78
N SER A 66 16.83 4.79 2.52
CA SER A 66 18.16 5.31 2.12
C SER A 66 19.36 4.67 2.85
N ILE A 67 19.21 3.44 3.36
CA ILE A 67 20.25 2.70 4.10
C ILE A 67 21.16 1.88 3.14
N ARG A 68 20.77 1.71 1.87
CA ARG A 68 21.53 0.98 0.83
C ARG A 68 21.38 1.67 -0.52
N MET A 69 22.31 1.40 -1.46
CA MET A 69 22.17 1.77 -2.87
C MET A 69 20.98 0.98 -3.46
N ASN A 70 19.79 1.59 -3.47
CA ASN A 70 18.52 0.97 -3.87
C ASN A 70 17.84 1.73 -5.03
N THR A 71 18.60 2.54 -5.77
CA THR A 71 18.11 3.38 -6.86
C THR A 71 17.36 2.59 -7.92
N ASP A 72 17.86 1.40 -8.25
CA ASP A 72 17.25 0.55 -9.27
C ASP A 72 15.91 -0.02 -8.78
N GLN A 73 15.86 -0.46 -7.53
CA GLN A 73 14.64 -0.93 -6.89
C GLN A 73 13.59 0.19 -6.76
N GLU A 74 13.99 1.41 -6.39
CA GLU A 74 13.08 2.57 -6.34
C GLU A 74 12.53 2.89 -7.74
N SER A 75 13.39 2.83 -8.77
CA SER A 75 12.99 3.02 -10.16
C SER A 75 11.99 1.96 -10.63
N GLU A 76 12.24 0.68 -10.32
CA GLU A 76 11.32 -0.42 -10.61
C GLU A 76 9.97 -0.24 -9.94
N ILE A 77 9.97 0.11 -8.64
CA ILE A 77 8.75 0.38 -7.88
C ILE A 77 8.00 1.55 -8.51
N ARG A 78 8.68 2.65 -8.82
CA ARG A 78 8.08 3.83 -9.43
C ARG A 78 7.46 3.51 -10.79
N ASN A 79 8.19 2.82 -11.65
CA ASN A 79 7.71 2.39 -12.95
C ASN A 79 6.48 1.50 -12.81
N PHE A 80 6.53 0.51 -11.91
CA PHE A 80 5.39 -0.35 -11.63
C PHE A 80 4.18 0.47 -11.13
N THR A 81 4.35 1.35 -10.15
CA THR A 81 3.24 2.15 -9.62
C THR A 81 2.67 3.12 -10.64
N ASN A 82 3.46 3.62 -11.58
CA ASN A 82 2.99 4.49 -12.66
C ASN A 82 2.13 3.74 -13.69
N THR A 83 2.27 2.42 -13.81
CA THR A 83 1.36 1.62 -14.64
C THR A 83 0.01 1.39 -13.97
N LEU A 84 -0.10 1.66 -12.67
CA LEU A 84 -1.34 1.61 -11.93
C LEU A 84 -1.98 3.00 -11.98
N ASP A 85 -3.27 3.07 -12.29
CA ASP A 85 -4.06 4.31 -12.21
C ASP A 85 -4.37 4.66 -10.74
N LEU A 86 -3.31 4.81 -9.94
CA LEU A 86 -3.35 5.06 -8.50
C LEU A 86 -2.44 6.24 -8.15
N ILE A 87 -2.85 7.01 -7.15
CA ILE A 87 -2.01 8.06 -6.58
C ILE A 87 -0.86 7.39 -5.84
N SER A 88 0.38 7.76 -6.19
CA SER A 88 1.60 7.28 -5.54
C SER A 88 2.40 8.42 -4.92
N VAL A 89 2.88 8.20 -3.70
CA VAL A 89 3.67 9.15 -2.91
C VAL A 89 5.00 8.49 -2.56
N PHE A 90 6.09 9.10 -2.99
CA PHE A 90 7.45 8.65 -2.70
C PHE A 90 8.10 9.62 -1.72
N LYS A 91 8.56 9.10 -0.58
CA LYS A 91 9.25 9.88 0.45
C LYS A 91 10.57 9.22 0.82
N LYS A 92 11.61 10.04 0.96
CA LYS A 92 12.90 9.62 1.51
C LYS A 92 12.93 9.86 3.01
N LYS A 93 13.41 8.88 3.78
CA LYS A 93 13.62 9.02 5.22
C LYS A 93 14.72 10.05 5.45
N THR A 94 14.35 11.24 5.89
CA THR A 94 15.31 12.26 6.31
C THR A 94 15.59 12.10 7.80
N PHE A 95 16.85 11.92 8.19
CA PHE A 95 17.30 11.83 9.60
C PHE A 95 16.91 13.04 10.47
N ARG A 96 16.52 14.17 9.85
CA ARG A 96 16.10 15.39 10.57
C ARG A 96 14.73 15.26 11.25
N ASN A 97 13.84 14.37 10.81
CA ASN A 97 12.52 14.22 11.45
C ASN A 97 12.60 13.42 12.76
N SER A 98 13.51 12.45 12.89
CA SER A 98 13.69 11.67 14.12
C SER A 98 14.33 12.44 15.28
N LEU A 99 15.11 13.48 14.98
CA LEU A 99 15.74 14.33 16.00
C LEU A 99 14.80 15.41 16.58
N LYS A 100 13.74 15.79 15.86
CA LYS A 100 12.76 16.75 16.38
C LYS A 100 11.81 16.11 17.40
N GLU A 101 11.48 14.83 17.25
CA GLU A 101 10.60 14.12 18.19
C GLU A 101 11.31 13.74 19.51
N LEU A 102 12.64 13.55 19.48
CA LEU A 102 13.45 13.28 20.68
C LEU A 102 13.73 14.54 21.52
N ASN A 103 13.64 15.73 20.94
CA ASN A 103 13.90 17.00 21.62
C ASN A 103 12.62 17.73 22.07
N SER A 104 11.46 17.06 21.95
CA SER A 104 10.15 17.57 22.34
C SER A 104 9.53 16.83 23.54
N VAL A 105 10.36 16.12 24.32
CA VAL A 105 9.98 15.50 25.61
C VAL A 105 10.79 16.14 26.72
#